data_AF-A0A8H2LE24-F1
#
_entry.id   AF-A0A8H2LE24-F1
#
_cell.length_a   1.000
_cell.length_b   1.000
_cell.length_c   1.000
_cell.angle_alpha   90.00
_cell.angle_beta   90.00
_cell.angle_gamma   90.00
#
_symmetry.space_group_name_H-M   'P 1'
#
loop_
_entity.id
_entity.type
_entity.pdbx_description
1 polymer ?
#
loop_
_entity_poly.entity_id
_entity_poly.type
_entity_poly.pdbx_seq_one_letter_code
_entity_poly.pdbx_strand_id
1 'polypeptide(L)'
;MTLFKTKLLLILLVGMQCTGYAQSENNKGDSAIIIPLKIGKNPSTPFNNIIIEPVNLYIQSKPINNNSPQIQLELNVVENNSKYTTFLWCYKASNNSEKANYPKAYKNYSFDLKINKEDVALVVKKLDFKKPMFINLGQIAIIGTLKILFLECIGEWSEDIKGNHTDAFNTYNIALSEEEEHKTVSFTPLNTTVEKELTIQWKNYKILILEASDKTVKLMVFKNDS
;
A
#
# COMPACT_ATOMS: atom_id res chain seq x y z
N MET A 1 59.36 32.87 44.30
CA MET A 1 59.47 31.73 43.39
C MET A 1 58.43 30.72 43.83
N THR A 2 57.31 30.73 43.14
CA THR A 2 56.00 30.37 43.68
C THR A 2 55.59 29.01 43.12
N LEU A 3 55.46 27.99 43.99
CA LEU A 3 54.90 26.69 43.63
C LEU A 3 53.40 26.85 43.36
N PHE A 4 52.98 26.69 42.11
CA PHE A 4 51.56 26.60 41.76
C PHE A 4 51.12 25.15 41.65
N LYS A 5 49.97 24.91 42.27
CA LYS A 5 49.15 23.70 42.31
C LYS A 5 48.86 23.15 40.91
N THR A 6 48.90 21.82 40.76
CA THR A 6 48.19 21.14 39.67
C THR A 6 47.30 20.05 40.26
N LYS A 7 46.01 20.35 40.39
CA LYS A 7 44.97 19.34 40.60
C LYS A 7 44.70 18.67 39.26
N LEU A 8 44.90 17.37 39.21
CA LEU A 8 44.55 16.50 38.09
C LEU A 8 43.02 16.42 38.01
N LEU A 9 42.41 16.94 36.94
CA LEU A 9 40.99 16.78 36.62
C LEU A 9 40.91 15.92 35.35
N LEU A 10 40.59 14.63 35.50
CA LEU A 10 40.23 13.77 34.37
C LEU A 10 38.84 14.18 33.88
N ILE A 11 38.75 14.75 32.68
CA ILE A 11 37.49 14.88 31.96
C ILE A 11 37.47 13.80 30.87
N LEU A 12 36.63 12.78 31.06
CA LEU A 12 36.23 11.86 29.99
C LEU A 12 35.42 12.64 28.95
N LEU A 13 35.88 12.63 27.71
CA LEU A 13 35.10 13.03 26.54
C LEU A 13 34.93 11.81 25.63
N VAL A 14 33.95 10.97 25.98
CA VAL A 14 33.38 10.00 25.05
C VAL A 14 32.51 10.79 24.10
N GLY A 15 33.02 11.02 22.88
CA GLY A 15 32.26 11.65 21.80
C GLY A 15 31.13 10.73 21.34
N MET A 16 29.97 10.80 22.02
CA MET A 16 28.70 10.41 21.42
C MET A 16 28.39 11.43 20.32
N GLN A 17 28.62 11.07 19.06
CA GLN A 17 27.99 11.76 17.94
C GLN A 17 26.51 11.40 17.92
N CYS A 18 25.73 12.08 18.77
CA CYS A 18 24.29 12.18 18.59
C CYS A 18 24.05 13.01 17.33
N THR A 19 23.73 12.37 16.21
CA THR A 19 23.12 13.05 15.07
C THR A 19 21.71 13.46 15.47
N GLY A 20 21.60 14.65 16.06
CA GLY A 20 20.34 15.30 16.34
C GLY A 20 19.63 15.64 15.03
N TYR A 21 18.66 14.80 14.65
CA TYR A 21 17.51 15.32 13.91
C TYR A 21 16.58 15.95 14.94
N ALA A 22 16.37 17.25 14.76
CA ALA A 22 15.47 18.07 15.55
C ALA A 22 14.11 17.37 15.68
N GLN A 23 13.82 16.92 16.90
CA GLN A 23 12.52 16.44 17.32
C GLN A 23 11.63 17.67 17.42
N SER A 24 10.87 17.94 16.35
CA SER A 24 9.78 18.90 16.36
C SER A 24 8.68 18.34 17.28
N GLU A 25 8.66 18.78 18.53
CA GLU A 25 7.47 18.67 19.37
C GLU A 25 6.35 19.50 18.74
N ASN A 26 5.39 18.83 18.09
CA ASN A 26 4.08 19.38 17.80
C ASN A 26 3.01 18.27 17.88
N ASN A 27 2.30 18.28 19.01
CA ASN A 27 0.86 18.05 19.19
C ASN A 27 0.10 17.09 18.23
N LYS A 28 -0.52 16.05 18.80
CA LYS A 28 -1.67 15.26 18.25
C LYS A 28 -1.48 14.60 16.86
N GLY A 29 -1.00 13.35 16.89
CA GLY A 29 -1.47 12.25 16.02
C GLY A 29 -1.37 12.47 14.51
N ASP A 30 -0.15 12.48 13.95
CA ASP A 30 0.03 12.53 12.51
C ASP A 30 -0.55 11.27 11.84
N SER A 31 -1.66 11.46 11.12
CA SER A 31 -2.36 10.40 10.37
C SER A 31 -1.62 9.97 9.10
N ALA A 32 -0.51 10.66 8.76
CA ALA A 32 0.29 10.43 7.57
C ALA A 32 1.76 10.82 7.76
N ILE A 33 2.64 10.18 6.99
CA ILE A 33 4.05 10.54 6.80
C ILE A 33 4.35 10.60 5.29
N ILE A 34 5.23 11.52 4.90
CA ILE A 34 5.70 11.67 3.52
C ILE A 34 7.21 11.43 3.52
N ILE A 35 7.66 10.45 2.74
CA ILE A 35 9.05 10.03 2.64
C ILE A 35 9.55 10.36 1.23
N PRO A 36 10.37 11.41 1.07
CA PRO A 36 11.03 11.69 -0.21
C PRO A 36 11.91 10.51 -0.63
N LEU A 37 11.83 10.12 -1.90
CA LEU A 37 12.55 8.98 -2.43
C LEU A 37 13.60 9.42 -3.45
N LYS A 38 14.72 8.72 -3.45
CA LYS A 38 15.76 8.78 -4.49
C LYS A 38 15.77 7.47 -5.25
N ILE A 39 16.21 7.51 -6.52
CA ILE A 39 16.45 6.31 -7.32
C ILE A 39 17.42 5.39 -6.56
N GLY A 40 17.12 4.09 -6.53
CA GLY A 40 17.86 3.11 -5.74
C GLY A 40 17.27 2.89 -4.35
N LYS A 41 18.13 2.47 -3.42
CA LYS A 41 17.76 2.16 -2.03
C LYS A 41 17.54 3.44 -1.23
N ASN A 42 16.49 3.45 -0.40
CA ASN A 42 16.19 4.54 0.52
C ASN A 42 16.30 4.08 1.99
N PRO A 43 16.50 5.01 2.94
CA PRO A 43 16.51 4.68 4.36
C PRO A 43 15.15 4.14 4.85
N SER A 44 15.19 3.19 5.77
CA SER A 44 13.99 2.73 6.48
C SER A 44 13.46 3.83 7.40
N THR A 45 12.15 3.97 7.48
CA THR A 45 11.48 4.98 8.30
C THR A 45 10.46 4.32 9.23
N PRO A 46 10.55 4.51 10.57
CA PRO A 46 9.52 4.05 11.49
C PRO A 46 8.27 4.90 11.37
N PHE A 47 7.09 4.26 11.41
CA PHE A 47 5.81 4.94 11.43
C PHE A 47 4.80 4.12 12.25
N ASN A 48 4.34 4.67 13.38
CA ASN A 48 3.53 3.93 14.35
C ASN A 48 4.20 2.59 14.72
N ASN A 49 3.53 1.47 14.45
CA ASN A 49 3.99 0.13 14.81
C ASN A 49 4.71 -0.60 13.65
N ILE A 50 4.96 0.08 12.53
CA ILE A 50 5.60 -0.51 11.36
C ILE A 50 6.93 0.17 11.04
N ILE A 51 7.84 -0.58 10.43
CA ILE A 51 9.04 -0.04 9.76
C ILE A 51 8.79 -0.11 8.26
N ILE A 52 8.88 1.04 7.61
CA ILE A 52 8.70 1.20 6.16
C ILE A 52 10.09 1.14 5.53
N GLU A 53 10.34 0.18 4.64
CA GLU A 53 11.64 0.03 3.97
C GLU A 53 11.46 0.13 2.45
N PRO A 54 11.68 1.33 1.85
CA PRO A 54 11.70 1.46 0.40
C PRO A 54 13.00 0.83 -0.13
N VAL A 55 12.88 -0.40 -0.63
CA VAL A 55 14.01 -1.28 -1.00
C VAL A 55 14.73 -0.75 -2.22
N ASN A 56 13.97 -0.41 -3.26
CA ASN A 56 14.51 0.08 -4.52
C ASN A 56 13.46 0.90 -5.28
N LEU A 57 13.75 2.17 -5.54
CA LEU A 57 13.01 2.98 -6.49
C LEU A 57 13.68 2.92 -7.86
N TYR A 58 12.94 2.45 -8.85
CA TYR A 58 13.32 2.47 -10.25
C TYR A 58 12.49 3.50 -11.01
N ILE A 59 13.15 4.35 -11.78
CA ILE A 59 12.54 5.29 -12.72
C ILE A 59 13.18 5.04 -14.09
N GLN A 60 12.36 4.73 -15.09
CA GLN A 60 12.83 4.51 -16.45
C GLN A 60 13.45 5.80 -17.01
N SER A 61 14.73 5.75 -17.34
CA SER A 61 15.49 6.91 -17.83
C SER A 61 15.15 7.32 -19.27
N LYS A 62 14.72 6.37 -20.11
CA LYS A 62 14.30 6.59 -21.50
C LYS A 62 12.96 5.91 -21.76
N PRO A 63 11.84 6.66 -21.76
CA PRO A 63 10.52 6.10 -22.07
C PRO A 63 10.51 5.49 -23.47
N ILE A 64 10.07 4.23 -23.60
CA ILE A 64 10.01 3.54 -24.89
C ILE A 64 8.86 4.10 -25.75
N ASN A 65 7.78 4.56 -25.12
CA ASN A 65 6.61 5.18 -25.77
C ASN A 65 6.18 6.42 -24.96
N ASN A 66 5.93 7.55 -25.64
CA ASN A 66 5.33 8.79 -25.12
C ASN A 66 5.87 9.28 -23.75
N ASN A 67 6.96 10.06 -23.74
CA ASN A 67 7.39 11.11 -22.77
C ASN A 67 7.19 10.93 -21.25
N SER A 68 6.74 9.79 -20.74
CA SER A 68 6.41 9.59 -19.33
C SER A 68 7.16 8.36 -18.80
N PRO A 69 7.99 8.50 -17.76
CA PRO A 69 8.78 7.39 -17.25
C PRO A 69 7.89 6.36 -16.53
N GLN A 70 8.20 5.07 -16.70
CA GLN A 70 7.72 4.04 -15.79
C GLN A 70 8.41 4.19 -14.43
N ILE A 71 7.61 4.21 -13.36
CA ILE A 71 8.09 4.29 -11.98
C ILE A 71 7.66 3.01 -11.26
N GLN A 72 8.60 2.41 -10.53
CA GLN A 72 8.36 1.25 -9.68
C GLN A 72 9.14 1.39 -8.38
N LEU A 73 8.45 1.25 -7.26
CA LEU A 73 9.03 1.14 -5.93
C LEU A 73 8.81 -0.27 -5.40
N GLU A 74 9.89 -0.98 -5.07
CA GLU A 74 9.84 -2.14 -4.18
C GLU A 74 9.79 -1.66 -2.72
N LEU A 75 8.86 -2.20 -1.95
CA LEU A 75 8.58 -1.79 -0.59
C LEU A 75 8.47 -3.00 0.33
N ASN A 76 9.21 -3.00 1.43
CA ASN A 76 8.92 -3.87 2.57
C ASN A 76 8.23 -3.06 3.67
N VAL A 77 7.33 -3.73 4.38
CA VAL A 77 6.72 -3.27 5.61
C VAL A 77 7.00 -4.33 6.66
N VAL A 78 7.71 -3.96 7.73
CA VAL A 78 8.09 -4.87 8.82
C VAL A 78 7.29 -4.54 10.07
N GLU A 79 6.67 -5.56 10.66
CA GLU A 79 5.89 -5.44 11.89
C GLU A 79 6.00 -6.74 12.69
N ASN A 80 6.39 -6.66 13.97
CA ASN A 80 6.46 -7.81 14.87
C ASN A 80 7.14 -9.05 14.25
N ASN A 81 8.33 -8.85 13.66
CA ASN A 81 9.13 -9.86 12.94
C ASN A 81 8.50 -10.44 11.66
N SER A 82 7.31 -9.99 11.26
CA SER A 82 6.71 -10.31 9.97
C SER A 82 7.13 -9.27 8.95
N LYS A 83 7.40 -9.72 7.71
CA LYS A 83 7.73 -8.86 6.58
C LYS A 83 6.70 -9.04 5.48
N TYR A 84 6.05 -7.95 5.11
CA TYR A 84 5.23 -7.85 3.92
C TYR A 84 6.02 -7.15 2.83
N THR A 85 6.14 -7.78 1.65
CA THR A 85 6.83 -7.22 0.49
C THR A 85 5.82 -6.91 -0.61
N THR A 86 5.93 -5.74 -1.22
CA THR A 86 5.06 -5.32 -2.32
C THR A 86 5.75 -4.36 -3.28
N PHE A 87 5.05 -4.00 -4.36
CA PHE A 87 5.51 -3.05 -5.37
C PHE A 87 4.46 -1.99 -5.62
N LEU A 88 4.83 -0.71 -5.58
CA LEU A 88 4.02 0.39 -6.10
C LEU A 88 4.55 0.74 -7.49
N TRP A 89 3.69 0.81 -8.50
CA TRP A 89 4.11 1.20 -9.83
C TRP A 89 3.08 2.10 -10.49
N CYS A 90 3.57 2.95 -11.40
CA CYS A 90 2.77 3.62 -12.39
C CYS A 90 3.49 3.68 -13.73
N TYR A 91 2.72 3.61 -14.81
CA TYR A 91 3.20 3.76 -16.17
C TYR A 91 2.11 4.31 -17.07
N LYS A 92 2.50 4.82 -18.24
CA LYS A 92 1.57 5.23 -19.29
C LYS A 92 1.38 4.07 -20.26
N ALA A 93 0.15 3.59 -20.39
CA ALA A 93 -0.21 2.52 -21.33
C ALA A 93 -0.19 3.03 -22.78
N SER A 94 -0.22 2.11 -23.74
CA SER A 94 -0.19 2.40 -25.19
C SER A 94 -1.33 3.31 -25.65
N ASN A 95 -2.47 3.28 -24.98
CA ASN A 95 -3.63 4.15 -25.22
C ASN A 95 -3.54 5.51 -24.49
N ASN A 96 -2.35 5.91 -24.03
CA ASN A 96 -2.10 7.10 -23.20
C ASN A 96 -2.78 7.13 -21.82
N SER A 97 -3.49 6.08 -21.41
CA SER A 97 -4.04 6.00 -20.05
C SER A 97 -2.93 5.79 -19.04
N GLU A 98 -3.01 6.48 -17.90
CA GLU A 98 -2.15 6.22 -16.77
C GLU A 98 -2.65 4.98 -16.03
N LYS A 99 -1.75 4.05 -15.76
CA LYS A 99 -2.02 2.84 -15.00
C LYS A 99 -1.18 2.89 -13.73
N ALA A 100 -1.80 2.61 -12.60
CA ALA A 100 -1.14 2.52 -11.30
C ALA A 100 -1.76 1.40 -10.47
N ASN A 101 -0.99 0.85 -9.53
CA ASN A 101 -1.46 -0.17 -8.59
C ASN A 101 -1.48 0.30 -7.13
N TYR A 102 -1.58 1.61 -6.94
CA TYR A 102 -1.59 2.27 -5.65
C TYR A 102 -2.79 3.24 -5.54
N PRO A 103 -3.23 3.61 -4.32
CA PRO A 103 -2.65 3.25 -3.04
C PRO A 103 -2.81 1.76 -2.70
N LYS A 104 -1.76 1.13 -2.16
CA LYS A 104 -1.83 -0.24 -1.63
C LYS A 104 -2.24 -0.25 -0.18
N ALA A 105 -3.12 -1.17 0.19
CA ALA A 105 -3.50 -1.43 1.56
C ALA A 105 -2.62 -2.54 2.16
N TYR A 106 -2.21 -2.35 3.40
CA TYR A 106 -1.72 -3.41 4.28
C TYR A 106 -2.10 -3.09 5.71
N LYS A 107 -2.89 -3.98 6.32
CA LYS A 107 -3.57 -3.73 7.59
C LYS A 107 -4.29 -2.39 7.55
N ASN A 108 -4.06 -1.51 8.53
CA ASN A 108 -4.69 -0.20 8.61
C ASN A 108 -3.93 0.92 7.87
N TYR A 109 -2.93 0.57 7.05
CA TYR A 109 -2.09 1.53 6.33
C TYR A 109 -2.36 1.55 4.82
N SER A 110 -2.21 2.73 4.24
CA SER A 110 -2.27 3.06 2.84
C SER A 110 -0.89 3.51 2.38
N PHE A 111 -0.38 2.93 1.29
CA PHE A 111 0.92 3.25 0.69
C PHE A 111 0.69 3.78 -0.72
N ASP A 112 1.01 5.06 -0.93
CA ASP A 112 0.73 5.80 -2.15
C ASP A 112 2.00 6.45 -2.70
N LEU A 113 2.04 6.76 -4.00
CA LEU A 113 3.13 7.53 -4.59
C LEU A 113 2.65 8.92 -4.99
N LYS A 114 3.34 9.93 -4.48
CA LYS A 114 3.21 11.31 -4.96
C LYS A 114 4.34 11.58 -5.94
N ILE A 115 3.99 11.84 -7.20
CA ILE A 115 4.95 12.07 -8.28
C ILE A 115 4.74 13.48 -8.82
N ASN A 116 5.82 14.26 -8.81
CA ASN A 116 5.94 15.54 -9.51
C ASN A 116 7.04 15.42 -10.57
N LYS A 117 7.26 16.46 -11.39
CA LYS A 117 8.19 16.41 -12.54
C LYS A 117 9.57 15.80 -12.24
N GLU A 118 10.14 16.08 -11.07
CA GLU A 118 11.49 15.63 -10.70
C GLU A 118 11.52 14.81 -9.40
N ASP A 119 10.41 14.78 -8.65
CA ASP A 119 10.37 14.24 -7.29
C ASP A 119 9.36 13.11 -7.17
N VAL A 120 9.77 12.03 -6.51
CA VAL A 120 8.90 10.93 -6.10
C VAL A 120 8.93 10.84 -4.58
N ALA A 121 7.76 10.77 -3.95
CA ALA A 121 7.64 10.54 -2.52
C ALA A 121 6.65 9.41 -2.23
N LEU A 122 7.00 8.58 -1.25
CA LEU A 122 6.08 7.62 -0.66
C LEU A 122 5.22 8.35 0.38
N VAL A 123 3.91 8.25 0.24
CA VAL A 123 2.96 8.75 1.22
C VAL A 123 2.38 7.55 1.97
N VAL A 124 2.59 7.50 3.28
CA VAL A 124 2.03 6.45 4.14
C VAL A 124 1.03 7.09 5.08
N LYS A 125 -0.19 6.57 5.13
CA LYS A 125 -1.26 7.10 5.97
C LYS A 125 -2.19 6.00 6.46
N LYS A 126 -3.09 6.31 7.38
CA LYS A 126 -4.18 5.38 7.74
C LYS A 126 -5.13 5.20 6.56
N LEU A 127 -5.76 4.03 6.45
CA LEU A 127 -6.83 3.80 5.47
C LEU A 127 -8.08 4.62 5.82
N ASP A 128 -8.66 5.24 4.80
CA ASP A 128 -9.84 6.10 4.90
C ASP A 128 -10.98 5.60 4.03
N PHE A 129 -12.22 5.86 4.46
CA PHE A 129 -13.40 5.55 3.68
C PHE A 129 -13.46 6.42 2.43
N LYS A 130 -14.17 5.95 1.40
CA LYS A 130 -14.38 6.66 0.13
C LYS A 130 -13.09 6.92 -0.67
N LYS A 131 -12.02 6.18 -0.37
CA LYS A 131 -10.76 6.17 -1.14
C LYS A 131 -10.56 4.80 -1.78
N PRO A 132 -10.19 4.72 -3.09
CA PRO A 132 -9.79 3.47 -3.70
C PRO A 132 -8.56 2.90 -2.99
N MET A 133 -8.45 1.58 -2.91
CA MET A 133 -7.25 0.89 -2.44
C MET A 133 -7.09 -0.46 -3.14
N PHE A 134 -5.84 -0.87 -3.33
CA PHE A 134 -5.48 -2.20 -3.80
C PHE A 134 -5.12 -3.10 -2.62
N ILE A 135 -5.73 -4.28 -2.56
CA ILE A 135 -5.39 -5.34 -1.61
C ILE A 135 -4.74 -6.47 -2.40
N ASN A 136 -3.52 -6.85 -2.02
CA ASN A 136 -2.84 -7.99 -2.64
C ASN A 136 -3.44 -9.31 -2.13
N LEU A 137 -3.31 -10.35 -2.94
CA LEU A 137 -3.72 -11.71 -2.56
C LEU A 137 -3.07 -12.14 -1.24
N GLY A 138 -3.87 -12.74 -0.37
CA GLY A 138 -3.48 -13.16 0.98
C GLY A 138 -3.25 -12.02 1.96
N GLN A 139 -3.51 -10.76 1.58
CA GLN A 139 -3.33 -9.59 2.44
C GLN A 139 -4.67 -9.06 2.95
N ILE A 140 -4.60 -8.45 4.13
CA ILE A 140 -5.74 -7.86 4.83
C ILE A 140 -5.65 -6.34 4.82
N ALA A 141 -6.77 -5.68 4.54
CA ALA A 141 -6.99 -4.26 4.76
C ALA A 141 -7.91 -4.07 5.97
N ILE A 142 -7.63 -3.08 6.82
CA ILE A 142 -8.39 -2.79 8.05
C ILE A 142 -8.82 -1.33 8.02
N ILE A 143 -10.12 -1.07 7.91
CA ILE A 143 -10.69 0.27 7.80
C ILE A 143 -11.78 0.47 8.85
N GLY A 144 -11.50 1.32 9.84
CA GLY A 144 -12.28 1.33 11.07
C GLY A 144 -12.20 -0.04 11.75
N THR A 145 -13.35 -0.66 11.96
CA THR A 145 -13.54 -2.00 12.54
C THR A 145 -13.66 -3.11 11.50
N LEU A 146 -13.87 -2.76 10.23
CA LEU A 146 -13.95 -3.70 9.11
C LEU A 146 -12.57 -4.20 8.70
N LYS A 147 -12.44 -5.51 8.57
CA LYS A 147 -11.29 -6.20 7.97
C LYS A 147 -11.71 -6.86 6.67
N ILE A 148 -10.93 -6.65 5.60
CA ILE A 148 -11.15 -7.23 4.27
C ILE A 148 -9.89 -8.00 3.88
N LEU A 149 -10.01 -9.31 3.71
CA LEU A 149 -8.93 -10.19 3.26
C LEU A 149 -9.23 -10.64 1.82
N PHE A 150 -8.29 -10.44 0.89
CA PHE A 150 -8.37 -11.05 -0.43
C PHE A 150 -7.87 -12.49 -0.33
N LEU A 151 -8.80 -13.45 -0.36
CA LEU A 151 -8.53 -14.86 -0.05
C LEU A 151 -7.87 -15.58 -1.22
N GLU A 152 -8.52 -15.58 -2.37
CA GLU A 152 -8.12 -16.38 -3.52
C GLU A 152 -8.73 -15.86 -4.83
N CYS A 153 -8.09 -16.26 -5.92
CA CYS A 153 -8.56 -16.13 -7.29
C CYS A 153 -8.56 -17.53 -7.91
N ILE A 154 -9.74 -18.00 -8.30
CA ILE A 154 -9.95 -19.32 -8.90
C ILE A 154 -10.17 -19.11 -10.39
N GLY A 155 -9.29 -19.69 -11.22
CA GLY A 155 -9.51 -19.75 -12.65
C GLY A 155 -10.53 -20.84 -12.99
N GLU A 156 -11.56 -20.47 -13.73
CA GLU A 156 -12.68 -21.33 -14.11
C GLU A 156 -12.92 -21.25 -15.62
N TRP A 157 -13.70 -22.19 -16.13
CA TRP A 157 -14.16 -22.18 -17.51
C TRP A 157 -15.61 -22.64 -17.63
N SER A 158 -16.29 -22.17 -18.67
CA SER A 158 -17.63 -22.64 -19.04
C SER A 158 -17.55 -23.71 -20.13
N GLU A 159 -18.46 -24.67 -20.08
CA GLU A 159 -18.60 -25.73 -21.09
C GLU A 159 -19.95 -25.61 -21.81
N ASP A 160 -19.97 -25.87 -23.11
CA ASP A 160 -21.22 -26.04 -23.85
C ASP A 160 -21.90 -27.39 -23.50
N ILE A 161 -23.10 -27.62 -24.04
CA ILE A 161 -23.84 -28.88 -23.81
C ILE A 161 -23.11 -30.14 -24.32
N LYS A 162 -22.02 -29.99 -25.07
CA LYS A 162 -21.18 -31.08 -25.61
C LYS A 162 -19.87 -31.24 -24.82
N GLY A 163 -19.67 -30.47 -23.76
CA GLY A 163 -18.44 -30.48 -22.96
C GLY A 163 -17.27 -29.73 -23.61
N ASN A 164 -17.51 -28.89 -24.63
CA ASN A 164 -16.45 -28.05 -25.19
C ASN A 164 -16.27 -26.79 -24.35
N HIS A 165 -15.02 -26.45 -24.06
CA HIS A 165 -14.68 -25.17 -23.43
C HIS A 165 -15.18 -24.00 -24.29
N THR A 166 -15.91 -23.07 -23.67
CA THR A 166 -16.51 -21.92 -24.34
C THR A 166 -15.93 -20.59 -23.89
N ASP A 167 -15.61 -20.46 -22.60
CA ASP A 167 -15.07 -19.22 -22.04
C ASP A 167 -14.24 -19.51 -20.78
N ALA A 168 -13.28 -18.63 -20.49
CA ALA A 168 -12.44 -18.71 -19.30
C ALA A 168 -12.63 -17.44 -18.46
N PHE A 169 -12.82 -17.61 -17.16
CA PHE A 169 -13.06 -16.49 -16.24
C PHE A 169 -12.41 -16.75 -14.88
N ASN A 170 -12.37 -15.72 -14.04
CA ASN A 170 -11.87 -15.83 -12.69
C ASN A 170 -12.97 -15.51 -11.69
N THR A 171 -13.09 -16.35 -10.67
CA THR A 171 -13.88 -16.05 -9.48
C THR A 171 -12.96 -15.63 -8.34
N TYR A 172 -13.33 -14.54 -7.69
CA TYR A 172 -12.56 -13.90 -6.65
C TYR A 172 -13.30 -14.03 -5.32
N ASN A 173 -12.57 -14.37 -4.27
CA ASN A 173 -13.12 -14.50 -2.93
C ASN A 173 -12.50 -13.46 -1.99
N ILE A 174 -13.36 -12.70 -1.31
CA ILE A 174 -12.95 -11.85 -0.19
C ILE A 174 -13.61 -12.31 1.11
N ALA A 175 -12.85 -12.32 2.20
CA ALA A 175 -13.39 -12.47 3.54
C ALA A 175 -13.56 -11.10 4.18
N LEU A 176 -14.76 -10.84 4.67
CA LEU A 176 -15.12 -9.68 5.46
C LEU A 176 -15.25 -10.11 6.92
N SER A 177 -14.70 -9.32 7.84
CA SER A 177 -14.89 -9.54 9.27
C SER A 177 -14.95 -8.24 10.06
N GLU A 178 -15.76 -8.24 11.11
CA GLU A 178 -15.93 -7.14 12.05
C GLU A 178 -16.41 -7.77 13.36
N GLU A 179 -15.69 -7.50 14.45
CA GLU A 179 -15.89 -8.17 15.74
C GLU A 179 -15.74 -9.71 15.59
N GLU A 180 -16.76 -10.48 15.99
CA GLU A 180 -16.79 -11.94 15.89
C GLU A 180 -17.54 -12.45 14.64
N GLU A 181 -18.05 -11.54 13.80
CA GLU A 181 -18.80 -11.91 12.61
C GLU A 181 -17.91 -11.96 11.36
N HIS A 182 -18.17 -12.96 10.52
CA HIS A 182 -17.42 -13.24 9.31
C HIS A 182 -18.37 -13.50 8.13
N LYS A 183 -17.99 -13.02 6.94
CA LYS A 183 -18.68 -13.34 5.67
C LYS A 183 -17.67 -13.47 4.55
N THR A 184 -17.71 -14.60 3.84
CA THR A 184 -17.00 -14.75 2.57
C THR A 184 -17.92 -14.32 1.43
N VAL A 185 -17.38 -13.57 0.47
CA VAL A 185 -18.11 -13.14 -0.72
C VAL A 185 -17.33 -13.53 -1.95
N SER A 186 -17.98 -14.29 -2.83
CA SER A 186 -17.49 -14.69 -4.13
C SER A 186 -18.04 -13.76 -5.20
N PHE A 187 -17.23 -13.37 -6.16
CA PHE A 187 -17.67 -12.56 -7.29
C PHE A 187 -16.85 -12.85 -8.55
N THR A 188 -17.49 -12.68 -9.70
CA THR A 188 -16.87 -12.74 -11.02
C THR A 188 -17.07 -11.36 -11.65
N PRO A 189 -16.01 -10.60 -11.99
CA PRO A 189 -16.15 -9.35 -12.71
C PRO A 189 -16.75 -9.68 -14.08
N LEU A 190 -18.00 -9.26 -14.30
CA LEU A 190 -18.66 -9.49 -15.58
C LEU A 190 -17.90 -8.74 -16.68
N ASN A 191 -17.73 -9.43 -17.81
CA ASN A 191 -17.14 -8.89 -19.02
C ASN A 191 -17.70 -7.49 -19.35
N THR A 192 -16.80 -6.64 -19.81
CA THR A 192 -16.84 -5.16 -19.92
C THR A 192 -17.92 -4.54 -20.83
N THR A 193 -19.07 -5.16 -21.03
CA THR A 193 -20.14 -4.66 -21.91
C THR A 193 -21.33 -4.05 -21.18
N VAL A 194 -21.48 -4.29 -19.88
CA VAL A 194 -22.48 -3.60 -19.05
C VAL A 194 -21.77 -3.11 -17.80
N GLU A 195 -21.56 -1.80 -17.69
CA GLU A 195 -20.98 -1.10 -16.52
C GLU A 195 -21.90 -1.21 -15.29
N LYS A 196 -22.21 -2.43 -14.83
CA LYS A 196 -22.78 -2.62 -13.51
C LYS A 196 -21.63 -2.63 -12.51
N GLU A 197 -21.54 -1.54 -11.77
CA GLU A 197 -20.73 -1.45 -10.56
C GLU A 197 -20.98 -2.68 -9.67
N LEU A 198 -19.95 -3.52 -9.51
CA LEU A 198 -20.04 -4.67 -8.61
C LEU A 198 -19.97 -4.16 -7.17
N THR A 199 -21.12 -4.18 -6.50
CA THR A 199 -21.26 -3.71 -5.12
C THR A 199 -21.57 -4.87 -4.18
N ILE A 200 -20.86 -4.92 -3.05
CA ILE A 200 -21.11 -5.84 -1.95
C ILE A 200 -21.63 -5.04 -0.76
N GLN A 201 -22.82 -5.40 -0.27
CA GLN A 201 -23.39 -4.84 0.95
C GLN A 201 -23.14 -5.80 2.12
N TRP A 202 -22.62 -5.28 3.23
CA TRP A 202 -22.41 -6.05 4.44
C TRP A 202 -22.40 -5.16 5.68
N LYS A 203 -23.24 -5.47 6.68
CA LYS A 203 -23.48 -4.62 7.86
C LYS A 203 -23.76 -3.16 7.43
N ASN A 204 -23.08 -2.18 8.01
CA ASN A 204 -23.15 -0.76 7.65
C ASN A 204 -22.13 -0.38 6.54
N TYR A 205 -21.64 -1.34 5.75
CA TYR A 205 -20.66 -1.09 4.70
C TYR A 205 -21.21 -1.37 3.30
N LYS A 206 -20.91 -0.45 2.38
CA LYS A 206 -20.99 -0.65 0.94
C LYS A 206 -19.57 -0.76 0.39
N ILE A 207 -19.23 -1.88 -0.23
CA ILE A 207 -17.92 -2.12 -0.85
C ILE A 207 -18.11 -2.14 -2.36
N LEU A 208 -17.46 -1.21 -3.05
CA LEU A 208 -17.44 -1.13 -4.51
C LEU A 208 -16.17 -1.80 -5.03
N ILE A 209 -16.33 -2.86 -5.83
CA ILE A 209 -15.23 -3.49 -6.54
C ILE A 209 -14.97 -2.71 -7.83
N LEU A 210 -13.76 -2.19 -7.97
CA LEU A 210 -13.37 -1.35 -9.10
C LEU A 210 -12.65 -2.18 -10.16
N GLU A 211 -11.70 -3.01 -9.73
CA GLU A 211 -10.87 -3.84 -10.60
C GLU A 211 -10.46 -5.10 -9.83
N ALA A 212 -10.26 -6.23 -10.51
CA ALA A 212 -9.73 -7.45 -9.91
C ALA A 212 -8.76 -8.14 -10.88
N SER A 213 -7.72 -8.74 -10.31
CA SER A 213 -6.73 -9.57 -11.02
C SER A 213 -6.33 -10.75 -10.14
N ASP A 214 -5.63 -11.71 -10.72
CA ASP A 214 -5.06 -12.87 -10.02
C ASP A 214 -4.22 -12.51 -8.78
N LYS A 215 -3.68 -11.29 -8.74
CA LYS A 215 -2.79 -10.82 -7.66
C LYS A 215 -3.38 -9.75 -6.77
N THR A 216 -4.39 -9.00 -7.22
CA THR A 216 -4.92 -7.85 -6.48
C THR A 216 -6.40 -7.62 -6.70
N VAL A 217 -7.09 -7.12 -5.68
CA VAL A 217 -8.41 -6.49 -5.83
C VAL A 217 -8.30 -5.00 -5.52
N LYS A 218 -8.83 -4.16 -6.42
CA LYS A 218 -9.02 -2.73 -6.21
C LYS A 218 -10.45 -2.49 -5.79
N LEU A 219 -10.64 -1.87 -4.63
CA LEU A 219 -11.96 -1.60 -4.10
C LEU A 219 -12.03 -0.25 -3.38
N MET A 220 -13.25 0.21 -3.13
CA MET A 220 -13.54 1.38 -2.33
C MET A 220 -14.61 1.03 -1.30
N VAL A 221 -14.41 1.45 -0.05
CA VAL A 221 -15.33 1.17 1.04
C VAL A 221 -16.05 2.44 1.46
N PHE A 222 -17.37 2.36 1.56
CA PHE A 222 -18.23 3.38 2.13
C PHE A 222 -18.81 2.84 3.43
N LYS A 223 -18.88 3.71 4.44
CA LYS A 223 -19.70 3.47 5.61
C LYS A 223 -21.05 4.12 5.34
N ASN A 224 -22.11 3.34 5.43
CA ASN A 224 -23.47 3.86 5.40
C ASN A 224 -23.66 4.62 6.71
N ASP A 225 -23.94 5.91 6.60
CA ASP A 225 -24.35 6.70 7.76
C ASP A 225 -25.68 6.10 8.24
N SER A 226 -25.72 5.69 9.51
CA SER A 226 -26.93 5.15 10.14
C SER A 226 -27.94 6.25 10.43
#